data_AF-A0A940C773-F1
#
_entry.id   AF-A0A940C773-F1
#
_cell.length_a   1.000
_cell.length_b   1.000
_cell.length_c   1.000
_cell.angle_alpha   90.00
_cell.angle_beta   90.00
_cell.angle_gamma   90.00
#
_symmetry.space_group_name_H-M   'P 1'
#
loop_
_entity.id
_entity.type
_entity.pdbx_description
1 polymer ?
#
loop_
_entity_poly.entity_id
_entity_poly.type
_entity_poly.pdbx_seq_one_letter_code
_entity_poly.pdbx_strand_id
1 'polypeptide(L)' 'MALTYSECKKIALEKNPKLNACYEYENAYRYFEKTDVETDGDFEVVVLKETGRTMGRVQYMIDFSPPTDSKEIGF' A
#
# COMPACT_ATOMS: atom_id res chain seq x y z
N MET A 1 -12.24 15.39 3.07
CA MET A 1 -10.92 15.80 3.61
C MET A 1 -10.06 14.57 3.62
N ALA A 2 -8.83 14.64 3.10
CA ALA A 2 -7.88 13.55 3.20
C ALA A 2 -7.38 13.42 4.64
N LEU A 3 -7.19 12.18 5.09
CA LEU A 3 -6.55 11.86 6.35
C LEU A 3 -5.10 12.31 6.34
N THR A 4 -4.64 12.77 7.49
CA THR A 4 -3.24 13.10 7.74
C THR A 4 -2.37 11.84 7.80
N TYR A 5 -1.07 12.01 7.60
CA TYR A 5 -0.10 10.93 7.79
C TYR A 5 -0.22 10.25 9.17
N SER A 6 -0.44 11.03 10.24
CA SER A 6 -0.56 10.50 11.60
C SER A 6 -1.80 9.60 11.77
N GLU A 7 -2.92 9.97 11.15
CA GLU A 7 -4.14 9.15 11.15
C GLU A 7 -3.94 7.86 10.35
N CYS A 8 -3.38 7.96 9.15
CA CYS A 8 -3.07 6.79 8.32
C CYS A 8 -2.05 5.84 9.00
N LYS A 9 -1.04 6.39 9.69
CA LYS A 9 -0.04 5.59 10.41
C LYS A 9 -0.68 4.81 11.56
N LYS A 10 -1.61 5.42 12.29
CA LYS A 10 -2.34 4.74 13.37
C LYS A 10 -3.13 3.56 12.82
N ILE A 11 -3.88 3.76 11.75
CA ILE A 11 -4.65 2.71 11.06
C ILE A 11 -3.73 1.55 10.61
N ALA A 12 -2.57 1.88 10.04
CA ALA A 12 -1.62 0.87 9.58
C ALA A 12 -1.05 0.04 10.75
N LEU A 13 -0.66 0.69 11.85
CA LEU A 13 -0.10 0.01 13.03
C LEU A 13 -1.13 -0.84 13.78
N GLU A 14 -2.42 -0.48 13.73
CA GLU A 14 -3.51 -1.33 14.23
C GLU A 14 -3.64 -2.65 13.43
N LYS A 15 -3.25 -2.65 12.15
CA LYS A 15 -3.23 -3.84 11.29
C LYS A 15 -1.95 -4.66 11.45
N ASN A 16 -0.80 -4.01 11.48
CA ASN A 16 0.48 -4.66 11.67
C ASN A 16 1.39 -3.76 12.54
N PRO A 17 1.65 -4.13 13.81
CA PRO A 17 2.46 -3.33 14.71
C PRO A 17 3.96 -3.35 14.37
N LYS A 18 4.42 -4.23 13.46
CA LYS A 18 5.83 -4.34 13.06
C LYS A 18 6.25 -3.31 12.02
N LEU A 19 5.29 -2.60 11.42
CA LEU A 19 5.57 -1.62 10.36
C LEU A 19 6.47 -0.50 10.89
N ASN A 20 7.60 -0.27 10.20
CA ASN A 20 8.62 0.69 10.64
C ASN A 20 9.07 1.65 9.53
N ALA A 21 8.60 1.46 8.29
CA ALA A 21 8.91 2.30 7.15
C ALA A 21 7.65 2.64 6.36
N CYS A 22 7.71 3.72 5.56
CA CYS A 22 6.59 4.23 4.78
C CYS A 22 7.05 4.87 3.48
N TYR A 23 6.31 4.63 2.40
CA TYR A 23 6.34 5.42 1.17
C TYR A 23 5.04 6.21 1.01
N GLU A 24 5.14 7.44 0.52
CA GLU A 24 4.00 8.27 0.19
C GLU A 24 3.72 8.21 -1.31
N TYR A 25 2.47 7.91 -1.66
CA TYR A 25 1.90 8.10 -2.99
C TYR A 25 0.95 9.29 -2.97
N GLU A 26 0.47 9.74 -4.13
CA GLU A 26 -0.46 10.87 -4.21
C GLU A 26 -1.74 10.61 -3.39
N ASN A 27 -2.35 9.44 -3.59
CA ASN A 27 -3.63 9.01 -3.02
C ASN A 27 -3.51 8.05 -1.81
N ALA A 28 -2.31 7.60 -1.45
CA ALA A 28 -2.13 6.57 -0.43
C ALA A 28 -0.78 6.66 0.32
N TYR A 29 -0.68 5.93 1.44
CA TYR A 29 0.57 5.63 2.15
C TYR A 29 0.80 4.13 2.14
N ARG A 30 2.00 3.69 1.77
CA ARG A 30 2.43 2.27 1.82
C ARG A 30 3.35 2.08 3.01
N TYR A 31 2.90 1.33 3.99
CA TYR A 31 3.67 0.94 5.17
C TYR A 31 4.21 -0.46 5.02
N PHE A 32 5.45 -0.67 5.46
CA PHE A 32 6.11 -1.97 5.39
C PHE A 32 7.10 -2.15 6.54
N GLU A 33 7.45 -3.39 6.81
CA GLU A 33 8.53 -3.75 7.71
C GLU A 33 9.84 -3.73 6.92
N LYS A 34 10.67 -2.72 7.13
CA LYS A 34 12.04 -2.66 6.60
C LYS A 34 12.93 -3.47 7.54
N THR A 35 13.37 -4.63 7.08
CA THR A 35 14.43 -5.44 7.70
C THR A 35 15.64 -5.49 6.77
N ASP A 36 16.78 -5.98 7.25
CA ASP A 36 18.01 -6.17 6.44
C ASP A 36 17.90 -7.33 5.43
N VAL A 37 16.85 -8.15 5.54
CA VAL A 37 16.51 -9.22 4.60
C VAL A 37 15.33 -8.76 3.75
N GLU A 38 15.39 -8.90 2.43
CA GLU A 38 14.26 -8.58 1.57
C GLU A 38 13.04 -9.43 1.97
N THR A 39 12.08 -8.80 2.66
CA THR A 39 10.82 -9.42 3.03
C THR A 39 9.86 -9.30 1.85
N ASP A 40 9.52 -10.44 1.24
CA ASP A 40 8.47 -10.54 0.24
C ASP A 40 7.15 -9.94 0.78
N GLY A 41 6.43 -9.27 -0.12
CA GLY A 41 5.41 -8.24 0.13
C GLY A 41 4.13 -8.64 0.88
N ASP A 42 4.11 -9.73 1.63
CA ASP A 42 2.94 -10.23 2.39
C ASP A 42 2.64 -9.41 3.65
N PHE A 43 3.58 -8.58 4.14
CA PHE A 43 3.43 -7.83 5.39
C PHE A 43 3.12 -6.34 5.20
N GLU A 44 2.91 -5.89 3.97
CA GLU A 44 2.72 -4.49 3.64
C GLU A 44 1.26 -4.05 3.77
N VAL A 45 1.05 -2.83 4.28
CA VAL A 45 -0.27 -2.22 4.42
C VAL A 45 -0.30 -0.91 3.64
N VAL A 46 -1.18 -0.81 2.65
CA VAL A 46 -1.49 0.44 1.96
C VAL A 46 -2.74 1.05 2.56
N VAL A 47 -2.69 2.34 2.90
CA VAL A 47 -3.82 3.11 3.46
C VAL A 47 -4.16 4.24 2.49
N LEU A 48 -5.40 4.25 1.98
CA LEU A 48 -5.89 5.34 1.11
C LEU A 48 -6.11 6.61 1.94
N LYS A 49 -5.57 7.75 1.47
CA LYS A 49 -5.67 9.03 2.19
C LYS A 49 -7.10 9.53 2.29
N GLU A 50 -7.92 9.33 1.27
CA GLU A 50 -9.29 9.86 1.25
C GLU A 50 -10.25 9.12 2.19
N THR A 51 -10.05 7.81 2.40
CA THR A 51 -11.04 6.95 3.06
C THR A 51 -10.50 6.23 4.28
N GLY A 52 -9.18 6.16 4.47
CA GLY A 52 -8.55 5.32 5.48
C GLY A 52 -8.66 3.81 5.20
N ARG A 53 -9.22 3.42 4.05
CA ARG A 53 -9.33 2.01 3.65
C ARG A 53 -7.94 1.40 3.55
N THR A 54 -7.77 0.23 4.18
CA THR A 54 -6.54 -0.55 4.14
C THR A 54 -6.61 -1.64 3.07
N MET A 55 -5.51 -1.89 2.37
CA MET A 55 -5.38 -3.00 1.43
C MET A 55 -3.92 -3.45 1.31
N GLY A 56 -3.70 -4.66 0.81
CA GLY A 56 -2.34 -5.13 0.47
C GLY A 56 -1.79 -4.41 -0.77
N ARG A 57 -0.47 -4.42 -0.93
CA ARG A 57 0.20 -3.75 -2.07
C ARG A 57 -0.24 -4.28 -3.42
N VAL A 58 -0.38 -5.61 -3.58
CA VAL A 58 -0.80 -6.21 -4.87
C VAL A 58 -2.19 -5.73 -5.26
N GLN A 59 -3.15 -5.73 -4.33
CA GLN A 59 -4.49 -5.22 -4.59
C GLN A 59 -4.46 -3.73 -4.94
N TYR A 60 -3.68 -2.93 -4.22
CA TYR A 60 -3.50 -1.51 -4.55
C TYR A 60 -2.95 -1.31 -5.96
N MET A 61 -1.96 -2.11 -6.38
CA MET A 61 -1.43 -2.03 -7.74
C MET A 61 -2.46 -2.43 -8.78
N ILE A 62 -3.34 -3.41 -8.52
CA ILE A 62 -4.42 -3.78 -9.44
C ILE A 62 -5.48 -2.67 -9.54
N ASP A 63 -5.88 -2.09 -8.41
CA ASP A 63 -6.96 -1.09 -8.35
C ASP A 63 -6.51 0.29 -8.87
N PHE A 64 -5.22 0.63 -8.74
CA PHE A 64 -4.71 1.98 -8.99
C PHE A 64 -3.55 2.06 -10.00
N SER A 65 -3.02 0.94 -10.51
CA SER A 65 -2.15 1.02 -11.70
C SER A 65 -3.01 1.22 -12.93
N PRO A 66 -2.57 2.07 -13.88
CA PRO A 66 -3.21 2.12 -15.19
C PRO A 66 -3.15 0.71 -15.81
N PRO A 67 -4.25 0.21 -16.41
CA PRO A 67 -4.16 -0.99 -17.22
C PRO A 67 -3.13 -0.71 -18.31
N THR A 68 -2.01 -1.44 -18.30
CA THR A 68 -1.21 -1.57 -19.50
C THR A 68 -2.09 -2.28 -20.49
N ASP A 69 -2.51 -1.58 -21.56
CA ASP A 69 -3.19 -2.18 -22.71
C ASP A 69 -2.50 -3.51 -23.04
N SER A 70 -3.12 -4.61 -22.65
CA SER A 70 -2.58 -5.94 -22.87
C SER A 70 -3.39 -6.52 -24.02
N LYS A 71 -2.77 -6.45 -25.20
CA LYS A 71 -3.27 -7.08 -26.41
C LYS A 71 -2.77 -8.51 -26.45
N GLU A 72 -3.70 -9.44 -26.64
CA GLU A 72 -3.39 -10.84 -26.96
C GLU A 72 -2.51 -10.90 -28.22
N ILE A 73 -1.37 -11.59 -28.11
CA ILE A 73 -0.64 -12.11 -29.26
C ILE A 73 -0.99 -13.60 -29.33
N GLY A 74 -1.51 -14.02 -30.49
CA GLY A 74 -2.10 -15.35 -30.68
C GLY A 74 -1.16 -16.50 -30.31
N PHE A 75 -1.80 -17.60 -29.86
CA PHE A 75 -1.22 -18.85 -29.34
C PHE A 75 0.08 -19.34 -29.99
#